data_AF-A0A0V9UDU2-F1
#
_entry.id   AF-A0A0V9UDU2-F1
#
_cell.length_a   1.000
_cell.length_b   1.000
_cell.length_c   1.000
_cell.angle_alpha   90.00
_cell.angle_beta   90.00
_cell.angle_gamma   90.00
#
_symmetry.space_group_name_H-M   'P 1'
#
loop_
_entity.id
_entity.type
_entity.pdbx_description
1 polymer ?
#
loop_
_entity_poly.entity_id
_entity_poly.type
_entity_poly.pdbx_seq_one_letter_code
_entity_poly.pdbx_strand_id
1 'polypeptide(L)'
;MVAIVHQHLADLSEQDTTVTESKMLIDAVSGQEREVDTCVEALVAGQRIVISIECRDHARPQTIGFIEEMKSKHEFLPTNRLLLVSSSGFTASARARAKDHNIGLVQPGPDLRSEVEGKLNRVWVKSFALSPRRIKVNLEGQLEGEGALPENDLGDELFLSDGTQMGSLRELVEAAITGLNVDNDAMRDALEGEGEFEVGLDLMAAPDAVPPLYLRRKGSVTGPLHRVRSAVILGRASVKVAPMDLTSAVLRSADHAASAEPVSPPYAHGRVVLGDKEVLFVVTEGDGDSRTQMRVKPATK
;
A
#
# COMPACT_ATOMS: atom_id res chain seq x y z
N MET A 1 -4.21 15.36 1.83
CA MET A 1 -4.95 15.07 3.08
C MET A 1 -5.68 13.70 3.06
N VAL A 2 -6.58 13.43 2.10
CA VAL A 2 -7.38 12.18 2.03
C VAL A 2 -6.57 10.91 2.27
N ALA A 3 -5.51 10.70 1.47
CA ALA A 3 -4.69 9.50 1.58
C ALA A 3 -4.00 9.34 2.95
N ILE A 4 -3.70 10.43 3.68
CA ILE A 4 -3.14 10.35 5.03
C ILE A 4 -4.20 9.86 6.01
N VAL A 5 -5.40 10.47 5.97
CA VAL A 5 -6.52 10.10 6.83
C VAL A 5 -6.95 8.66 6.59
N HIS A 6 -7.11 8.25 5.33
CA HIS A 6 -7.42 6.87 4.99
C HIS A 6 -6.37 5.90 5.53
N GLN A 7 -5.08 6.17 5.31
CA GLN A 7 -4.03 5.24 5.76
C GLN A 7 -3.97 5.14 7.27
N HIS A 8 -4.14 6.25 7.97
CA HIS A 8 -4.19 6.27 9.43
C HIS A 8 -5.38 5.47 9.97
N LEU A 9 -6.56 5.59 9.36
CA LEU A 9 -7.76 4.89 9.81
C LEU A 9 -7.84 3.44 9.37
N ALA A 10 -7.11 3.04 8.34
CA ALA A 10 -7.23 1.69 7.80
C ALA A 10 -6.69 0.61 8.75
N ASP A 11 -6.00 0.97 9.84
CA ASP A 11 -5.67 0.08 10.96
C ASP A 11 -6.90 -0.27 11.82
N LEU A 12 -7.98 0.52 11.77
CA LEU A 12 -9.26 0.22 12.41
C LEU A 12 -10.08 -0.86 11.69
N SER A 13 -9.56 -1.42 10.59
CA SER A 13 -10.26 -2.44 9.82
C SER A 13 -10.23 -3.77 10.59
N GLU A 14 -11.24 -3.97 11.45
CA GLU A 14 -11.50 -5.22 12.16
C GLU A 14 -12.69 -5.97 11.54
N GLN A 15 -13.07 -7.15 12.08
CA GLN A 15 -14.13 -8.01 11.51
C GLN A 15 -15.45 -7.29 11.17
N ASP A 16 -15.75 -6.18 11.84
CA ASP A 16 -16.99 -5.41 11.68
C ASP A 16 -16.78 -3.94 11.28
N THR A 17 -15.57 -3.53 10.88
CA THR A 17 -15.27 -2.16 10.43
C THR A 17 -14.53 -2.17 9.10
N THR A 18 -15.03 -1.41 8.12
CA THR A 18 -14.41 -1.23 6.81
C THR A 18 -14.12 0.24 6.56
N VAL A 19 -12.91 0.55 6.11
CA VAL A 19 -12.51 1.88 5.67
C VAL A 19 -12.30 1.86 4.15
N THR A 20 -12.93 2.78 3.43
CA THR A 20 -12.87 2.86 1.95
C THR A 20 -12.58 4.29 1.50
N GLU A 21 -11.51 4.48 0.72
CA GLU A 21 -11.20 5.73 0.03
C GLU A 21 -12.08 5.92 -1.23
N SER A 22 -12.47 7.16 -1.55
CA SER A 22 -13.23 7.50 -2.77
C SER A 22 -14.48 6.63 -2.94
N LYS A 23 -15.31 6.55 -1.88
CA LYS A 23 -16.48 5.68 -1.87
C LYS A 23 -17.66 6.36 -2.56
N MET A 24 -18.29 5.68 -3.51
CA MET A 24 -19.59 6.08 -4.04
C MET A 24 -20.70 5.66 -3.07
N LEU A 25 -21.47 6.64 -2.58
CA LEU A 25 -22.67 6.43 -1.78
C LEU A 25 -23.90 6.82 -2.59
N ILE A 26 -25.01 6.12 -2.38
CA ILE A 26 -26.27 6.41 -3.07
C ILE A 26 -27.02 7.51 -2.33
N ASP A 27 -27.33 8.59 -3.04
CA ASP A 27 -28.21 9.66 -2.60
C ASP A 27 -29.66 9.16 -2.56
N ALA A 28 -30.27 9.20 -1.38
CA ALA A 28 -31.59 8.60 -1.13
C ALA A 28 -32.73 9.30 -1.87
N VAL A 29 -32.54 10.53 -2.35
CA VAL A 29 -33.56 11.30 -3.07
C VAL A 29 -33.43 11.11 -4.57
N SER A 30 -32.23 11.27 -5.10
CA SER A 30 -31.98 11.22 -6.54
C SER A 30 -31.68 9.81 -7.07
N GLY A 31 -31.30 8.88 -6.18
CA GLY A 31 -30.80 7.56 -6.54
C GLY A 31 -29.43 7.58 -7.23
N GLN A 32 -28.80 8.75 -7.35
CA GLN A 32 -27.49 8.91 -7.99
C GLN A 32 -26.36 8.62 -7.01
N GLU A 33 -25.24 8.17 -7.55
CA GLU A 33 -24.02 8.00 -6.78
C GLU A 33 -23.35 9.36 -6.52
N ARG A 34 -22.91 9.58 -5.28
CA ARG A 34 -22.08 10.71 -4.89
C ARG A 34 -20.85 10.20 -4.16
N GLU A 35 -19.69 10.68 -4.58
CA GLU A 35 -18.41 10.31 -3.98
C GLU A 35 -18.24 10.94 -2.60
N VAL A 36 -17.66 10.20 -1.66
CA VAL A 36 -17.12 10.70 -0.39
C VAL A 36 -15.64 10.36 -0.29
N ASP A 37 -14.81 11.28 0.22
CA ASP A 37 -13.35 11.13 0.19
C ASP A 37 -12.88 9.89 0.97
N THR A 38 -13.46 9.66 2.15
CA THR A 38 -13.25 8.44 2.94
C THR A 38 -14.53 8.07 3.68
N CYS A 39 -14.89 6.80 3.63
CA CYS A 39 -16.04 6.25 4.32
C CYS A 39 -15.58 5.18 5.30
N VAL A 40 -16.00 5.31 6.56
CA VAL A 40 -15.88 4.26 7.58
C VAL A 40 -17.26 3.66 7.79
N GLU A 41 -17.35 2.35 7.68
CA GLU A 41 -18.58 1.62 7.89
C GLU A 41 -18.34 0.59 8.98
N ALA A 42 -19.14 0.65 10.03
CA ALA A 42 -19.05 -0.26 11.15
C ALA A 42 -20.39 -0.91 11.45
N LEU A 43 -20.39 -2.15 11.93
CA LEU A 43 -21.55 -2.80 12.50
C LEU A 43 -21.49 -2.72 14.03
N VAL A 44 -22.26 -1.82 14.63
CA VAL A 44 -22.30 -1.62 16.09
C VAL A 44 -23.64 -2.11 16.62
N ALA A 45 -23.62 -3.15 17.45
CA ALA A 45 -24.83 -3.78 17.99
C ALA A 45 -25.86 -4.16 16.91
N GLY A 46 -25.40 -4.63 15.74
CA GLY A 46 -26.24 -5.00 14.60
C GLY A 46 -26.76 -3.82 13.78
N GLN A 47 -26.38 -2.58 14.10
CA GLN A 47 -26.70 -1.39 13.32
C GLN A 47 -25.50 -0.95 12.48
N ARG A 48 -25.75 -0.70 11.19
CA ARG A 48 -24.73 -0.13 10.31
C ARG A 48 -24.57 1.35 10.62
N ILE A 49 -23.36 1.73 11.01
CA ILE A 49 -22.91 3.10 11.22
C ILE A 49 -22.01 3.48 10.07
N VAL A 50 -22.29 4.60 9.43
CA VAL A 50 -21.54 5.17 8.32
C VAL A 50 -21.01 6.53 8.74
N ILE A 51 -19.70 6.64 8.83
CA ILE A 51 -18.99 7.90 9.07
C ILE A 51 -18.38 8.32 7.74
N SER A 52 -18.81 9.47 7.24
CA SER A 52 -18.22 10.06 6.04
C SER A 52 -17.22 11.13 6.45
N ILE A 53 -16.08 11.13 5.78
CA ILE A 53 -14.97 12.03 6.05
C ILE A 53 -14.67 12.77 4.74
N GLU A 54 -14.66 14.09 4.80
CA GLU A 54 -14.35 14.97 3.68
C GLU A 54 -13.11 15.80 4.03
N CYS A 55 -12.16 15.89 3.12
CA CYS A 55 -10.85 16.47 3.36
C CYS A 55 -10.58 17.68 2.45
N ARG A 56 -10.05 18.75 3.01
CA ARG A 56 -9.53 19.89 2.25
C ARG A 56 -8.05 20.12 2.54
N ASP A 57 -7.28 20.24 1.47
CA ASP A 57 -5.85 20.52 1.52
C ASP A 57 -5.52 21.88 0.90
N HIS A 58 -6.08 22.94 1.48
CA HIS A 58 -5.87 24.31 1.02
C HIS A 58 -4.99 25.08 2.01
N ALA A 59 -4.24 26.06 1.49
CA ALA A 59 -3.37 26.91 2.32
C ALA A 59 -4.13 27.79 3.33
N ARG A 60 -5.39 28.16 3.04
CA ARG A 60 -6.21 29.02 3.91
C ARG A 60 -7.24 28.21 4.68
N PRO A 61 -7.52 28.57 5.96
CA PRO A 61 -8.54 27.90 6.76
C PRO A 61 -9.91 27.87 6.07
N GLN A 62 -10.66 26.79 6.28
CA GLN A 62 -11.98 26.65 5.68
C GLN A 62 -13.01 27.57 6.33
N THR A 63 -13.93 28.06 5.52
CA THR A 63 -14.98 29.01 5.91
C THR A 63 -16.33 28.33 6.08
N ILE A 64 -17.35 29.09 6.49
CA ILE A 64 -18.74 28.61 6.59
C ILE A 64 -19.22 27.92 5.31
N GLY A 65 -18.82 28.42 4.14
CA GLY A 65 -19.25 27.88 2.85
C GLY A 65 -18.91 26.39 2.71
N PHE A 66 -17.71 25.97 3.14
CA PHE A 66 -17.34 24.56 3.11
C PHE A 66 -18.21 23.70 4.02
N ILE A 67 -18.56 24.20 5.21
CA ILE A 67 -19.45 23.50 6.15
C ILE A 67 -20.82 23.30 5.53
N GLU A 68 -21.37 24.34 4.91
CA GLU A 68 -22.71 24.31 4.30
C GLU A 68 -22.76 23.44 3.05
N GLU A 69 -21.73 23.51 2.22
CA GLU A 69 -21.57 22.65 1.04
C GLU A 69 -21.56 21.18 1.44
N MET A 70 -20.74 20.79 2.42
CA MET A 70 -20.66 19.41 2.87
C MET A 70 -21.92 18.97 3.61
N LYS A 71 -22.53 19.84 4.42
CA LYS A 71 -23.82 19.54 5.04
C LYS A 71 -24.87 19.20 3.96
N SER A 72 -24.99 20.05 2.94
CA SER A 72 -25.95 19.84 1.85
C SER A 72 -25.62 18.59 1.03
N LYS A 73 -24.33 18.29 0.82
CA LYS A 73 -23.89 17.05 0.16
C LYS A 73 -24.38 15.80 0.91
N HIS A 74 -24.26 15.80 2.24
CA HIS A 74 -24.55 14.63 3.07
C HIS A 74 -26.00 14.55 3.58
N GLU A 75 -26.85 15.54 3.28
CA GLU A 75 -28.24 15.59 3.75
C GLU A 75 -29.06 14.36 3.35
N PHE A 76 -28.78 13.79 2.17
CA PHE A 76 -29.48 12.63 1.62
C PHE A 76 -28.58 11.41 1.43
N LEU A 77 -27.33 11.46 1.90
CA LEU A 77 -26.45 10.30 1.92
C LEU A 77 -26.72 9.47 3.18
N PRO A 78 -26.42 8.16 3.17
CA PRO A 78 -26.57 7.29 4.34
C PRO A 78 -25.54 7.58 5.45
N THR A 79 -25.13 8.84 5.63
CA THR A 79 -24.10 9.28 6.56
C THR A 79 -24.70 9.51 7.95
N ASN A 80 -24.27 8.73 8.93
CA ASN A 80 -24.66 8.92 10.34
C ASN A 80 -23.85 10.02 11.03
N ARG A 81 -22.57 10.16 10.67
CA ARG A 81 -21.67 11.19 11.19
C ARG A 81 -20.81 11.75 10.07
N LEU A 82 -20.75 13.08 9.99
CA LEU A 82 -19.86 13.79 9.08
C LEU A 82 -18.65 14.34 9.85
N LEU A 83 -17.46 14.03 9.36
CA LEU A 83 -16.20 14.62 9.80
C LEU A 83 -15.58 15.44 8.67
N LEU A 84 -15.17 16.66 8.96
CA LEU A 84 -14.46 17.51 8.01
C LEU A 84 -13.01 17.67 8.46
N VAL A 85 -12.08 17.34 7.59
CA VAL A 85 -10.65 17.42 7.83
C VAL A 85 -10.06 18.57 7.01
N SER A 86 -9.26 19.43 7.63
CA SER A 86 -8.57 20.52 6.93
C SER A 86 -7.10 20.61 7.33
N SER A 87 -6.19 20.67 6.36
CA SER A 87 -4.75 20.84 6.62
C SER A 87 -4.40 22.21 7.23
N SER A 88 -5.18 23.24 6.92
CA SER A 88 -5.02 24.61 7.45
C SER A 88 -6.05 24.97 8.52
N GLY A 89 -6.87 24.01 8.95
CA GLY A 89 -7.91 24.20 9.95
C GLY A 89 -9.14 24.99 9.45
N PHE A 90 -9.85 25.60 10.39
CA PHE A 90 -11.17 26.24 10.18
C PHE A 90 -11.24 27.62 10.83
N THR A 91 -11.95 28.55 10.19
CA THR A 91 -12.29 29.85 10.77
C THR A 91 -13.20 29.70 11.99
N ALA A 92 -13.22 30.69 12.90
CA ALA A 92 -14.05 30.65 14.10
C ALA A 92 -15.56 30.53 13.77
N SER A 93 -16.00 31.21 12.72
CA SER A 93 -17.39 31.15 12.26
C SER A 93 -17.74 29.78 11.64
N ALA A 94 -16.80 29.13 10.93
CA ALA A 94 -16.98 27.77 10.45
C ALA A 94 -17.10 26.75 11.61
N ARG A 95 -16.30 26.89 12.67
CA ARG A 95 -16.39 26.05 13.87
C ARG A 95 -17.75 26.18 14.56
N ALA A 96 -18.24 27.41 14.72
CA ALA A 96 -19.58 27.64 15.26
C ALA A 96 -20.67 26.98 14.40
N ARG A 97 -20.59 27.15 13.07
CA ARG A 97 -21.55 26.54 12.13
C ARG A 97 -21.52 25.02 12.15
N ALA A 98 -20.34 24.41 12.24
CA ALA A 98 -20.18 22.96 12.30
C ALA A 98 -20.84 22.39 13.57
N LYS A 99 -20.65 23.07 14.71
CA LYS A 99 -21.31 22.72 15.97
C LYS A 99 -22.83 22.74 15.85
N ASP A 100 -23.40 23.76 15.22
CA ASP A 100 -24.85 23.87 15.00
C ASP A 100 -25.42 22.69 14.21
N HIS A 101 -24.64 22.13 13.28
CA HIS A 101 -25.04 20.99 12.45
C HIS A 101 -24.51 19.65 12.95
N ASN A 102 -23.91 19.60 14.14
CA ASN A 102 -23.29 18.39 14.72
C ASN A 102 -22.26 17.72 13.78
N ILE A 103 -21.47 18.54 13.09
CA ILE A 103 -20.38 18.12 12.19
C ILE A 103 -19.07 18.16 12.99
N GLY A 104 -18.33 17.05 13.01
CA GLY A 104 -17.03 17.02 13.67
C GLY A 104 -15.96 17.67 12.82
N LEU A 105 -15.11 18.51 13.42
CA LEU A 105 -13.98 19.11 12.73
C LEU A 105 -12.68 18.48 13.19
N VAL A 106 -11.80 18.16 12.25
CA VAL A 106 -10.49 17.56 12.52
C VAL A 106 -9.42 18.35 11.78
N GLN A 107 -8.30 18.62 12.45
CA GLN A 107 -7.13 19.23 11.82
C GLN A 107 -5.86 18.51 12.28
N PRO A 108 -4.86 18.33 11.41
CA PRO A 108 -3.51 17.98 11.84
C PRO A 108 -2.97 19.11 12.72
N GLY A 109 -2.36 18.74 13.85
CA GLY A 109 -1.59 19.65 14.68
C GLY A 109 -0.20 19.08 14.98
N PRO A 110 0.77 19.92 15.35
CA PRO A 110 2.05 19.42 15.82
C PRO A 110 1.81 18.51 17.03
N ASP A 111 2.46 17.35 17.06
CA ASP A 111 2.61 16.60 18.29
C ASP A 111 3.64 17.32 19.16
N LEU A 112 3.31 17.55 20.42
CA LEU A 112 4.22 18.15 21.41
C LEU A 112 4.82 17.07 22.32
N ARG A 113 4.36 15.82 22.23
CA ARG A 113 4.75 14.72 23.12
C ARG A 113 4.58 13.34 22.48
N SER A 114 5.66 12.78 21.94
CA SER A 114 5.89 11.33 22.00
C SER A 114 7.38 10.98 21.86
N GLU A 115 7.83 10.05 22.71
CA GLU A 115 9.24 9.68 22.92
C GLU A 115 9.86 8.86 21.77
N VAL A 116 9.09 8.55 20.72
CA VAL A 116 9.55 7.89 19.49
C VAL A 116 9.78 8.89 18.35
N GLU A 117 9.05 10.01 18.33
CA GLU A 117 9.01 10.98 17.23
C GLU A 117 10.22 11.91 17.11
N GLY A 118 11.05 12.05 18.16
CA GLY A 118 12.22 12.94 18.10
C GLY A 118 13.36 12.47 17.17
N LYS A 119 13.25 11.31 16.51
CA LYS A 119 14.39 10.65 15.85
C LYS A 119 14.23 10.32 14.36
N LEU A 120 13.00 10.25 13.81
CA LEU A 120 12.77 9.91 12.40
C LEU A 120 12.33 11.14 11.59
N ASN A 121 13.25 12.08 11.39
CA ASN A 121 12.98 13.28 10.56
C ASN A 121 13.07 13.01 9.06
N ARG A 122 13.69 11.89 8.70
CA ARG A 122 13.98 11.52 7.31
C ARG A 122 14.13 10.01 7.19
N VAL A 123 13.61 9.46 6.11
CA VAL A 123 13.86 8.07 5.70
C VAL A 123 14.35 8.04 4.26
N TRP A 124 15.03 6.96 3.88
CA TRP A 124 15.42 6.72 2.49
C TRP A 124 14.48 5.68 1.89
N VAL A 125 13.71 6.09 0.89
CA VAL A 125 12.81 5.19 0.17
C VAL A 125 13.55 4.67 -1.06
N LYS A 126 13.50 3.35 -1.29
CA LYS A 126 14.13 2.69 -2.43
C LYS A 126 13.09 2.11 -3.38
N SER A 127 13.31 2.28 -4.68
CA SER A 127 12.53 1.61 -5.72
C SER A 127 13.45 0.72 -6.56
N PHE A 128 13.01 -0.50 -6.82
CA PHE A 128 13.73 -1.48 -7.63
C PHE A 128 13.00 -1.68 -8.95
N ALA A 129 13.69 -1.48 -10.07
CA ALA A 129 13.25 -1.89 -11.39
C ALA A 129 14.06 -3.11 -11.82
N LEU A 130 13.45 -4.29 -11.76
CA LEU A 130 14.09 -5.55 -12.13
C LEU A 130 13.77 -5.87 -13.60
N SER A 131 14.82 -6.11 -14.38
CA SER A 131 14.75 -6.55 -15.78
C SER A 131 15.36 -7.95 -15.91
N PRO A 132 14.57 -9.01 -15.70
CA PRO A 132 15.01 -10.38 -15.94
C PRO A 132 15.46 -10.54 -17.39
N ARG A 133 16.59 -11.22 -17.60
CA ARG A 133 17.16 -11.46 -18.93
C ARG A 133 17.32 -12.93 -19.25
N ARG A 134 17.62 -13.73 -18.22
CA ARG A 134 17.98 -15.14 -18.37
C ARG A 134 17.41 -15.94 -17.21
N ILE A 135 17.15 -17.20 -17.47
CA ILE A 135 16.84 -18.17 -16.43
C ILE A 135 17.68 -19.42 -16.66
N LYS A 136 18.17 -20.00 -15.58
CA LYS A 136 18.88 -21.27 -15.56
C LYS A 136 18.08 -22.25 -14.74
N VAL A 137 17.69 -23.36 -15.33
CA VAL A 137 16.82 -24.34 -14.66
C VAL A 137 17.59 -25.60 -14.33
N ASN A 138 17.45 -26.06 -13.09
CA ASN A 138 17.99 -27.34 -12.64
C ASN A 138 16.89 -28.40 -12.70
N LEU A 139 17.15 -29.50 -13.40
CA LEU A 139 16.21 -30.60 -13.59
C LEU A 139 16.56 -31.77 -12.67
N GLU A 140 15.55 -32.51 -12.23
CA GLU A 140 15.74 -33.73 -11.46
C GLU A 140 16.55 -34.77 -12.26
N GLY A 141 17.54 -35.39 -11.61
CA GLY A 141 18.46 -36.34 -12.23
C GLY A 141 19.69 -35.73 -12.91
N GLN A 142 19.84 -34.40 -12.92
CA GLN A 142 21.09 -33.73 -13.27
C GLN A 142 22.01 -33.71 -12.03
N LEU A 143 23.21 -34.30 -12.14
CA LEU A 143 24.15 -34.38 -11.01
C LEU A 143 24.70 -32.98 -10.68
N GLU A 144 24.71 -32.62 -9.40
CA GLU A 144 25.40 -31.42 -8.90
C GLU A 144 26.91 -31.56 -9.23
N GLY A 145 27.42 -30.69 -10.11
CA GLY A 145 28.82 -30.69 -10.56
C GLY A 145 29.03 -30.92 -12.05
N GLU A 146 28.00 -31.32 -12.81
CA GLU A 146 28.07 -31.39 -14.28
C GLU A 146 27.87 -29.99 -14.92
N GLY A 147 28.86 -29.12 -14.78
CA GLY A 147 28.93 -27.83 -15.48
C GLY A 147 27.91 -26.77 -15.03
N ALA A 148 28.00 -25.57 -15.62
CA ALA A 148 27.07 -24.49 -15.36
C ALA A 148 25.64 -24.89 -15.75
N LEU A 149 24.64 -24.55 -14.93
CA LEU A 149 23.23 -24.79 -15.26
C LEU A 149 22.92 -24.27 -16.68
N PRO A 150 22.24 -25.07 -17.52
CA PRO A 150 21.95 -24.68 -18.89
C PRO A 150 21.08 -23.42 -18.90
N GLU A 151 21.38 -22.52 -19.82
CA GLU A 151 20.56 -21.32 -20.03
C GLU A 151 19.34 -21.68 -20.87
N ASN A 152 18.16 -21.38 -20.32
CA ASN A 152 16.87 -21.64 -20.92
C ASN A 152 16.32 -20.39 -21.60
N ASP A 153 15.50 -20.59 -22.64
CA ASP A 153 14.75 -19.49 -23.22
C ASP A 153 13.55 -19.17 -22.31
N LEU A 154 13.24 -17.89 -22.09
CA LEU A 154 12.05 -17.52 -21.33
C LEU A 154 10.76 -17.98 -22.03
N GLY A 155 10.79 -18.24 -23.33
CA GLY A 155 9.70 -18.86 -24.08
C GLY A 155 9.58 -20.38 -23.90
N ASP A 156 10.51 -21.06 -23.23
CA ASP A 156 10.41 -22.51 -23.00
C ASP A 156 9.13 -22.83 -22.19
N GLU A 157 8.37 -23.83 -22.67
CA GLU A 157 7.07 -24.19 -22.13
C GLU A 157 7.18 -25.07 -20.88
N LEU A 158 6.37 -24.78 -19.87
CA LEU A 158 6.22 -25.53 -18.63
C LEU A 158 5.02 -26.48 -18.72
N PHE A 159 5.18 -27.67 -18.15
CA PHE A 159 4.19 -28.73 -18.19
C PHE A 159 3.92 -29.31 -16.80
N LEU A 160 2.78 -29.98 -16.65
CA LEU A 160 2.50 -30.94 -15.59
C LEU A 160 3.08 -32.32 -15.92
N SER A 161 3.07 -33.21 -14.94
CA SER A 161 3.58 -34.59 -15.09
C SER A 161 2.87 -35.42 -16.18
N ASP A 162 1.62 -35.08 -16.50
CA ASP A 162 0.82 -35.76 -17.54
C ASP A 162 1.02 -35.16 -18.95
N GLY A 163 1.83 -34.12 -19.07
CA GLY A 163 2.09 -33.41 -20.31
C GLY A 163 1.14 -32.27 -20.64
N THR A 164 0.20 -31.94 -19.75
CA THR A 164 -0.61 -30.72 -19.86
C THR A 164 0.30 -29.49 -19.78
N GLN A 165 0.22 -28.59 -20.75
CA GLN A 165 0.94 -27.33 -20.74
C GLN A 165 0.33 -26.37 -19.71
N MET A 166 1.17 -25.83 -18.83
CA MET A 166 0.78 -24.88 -17.79
C MET A 166 1.05 -23.42 -18.18
N GLY A 167 2.10 -23.18 -18.96
CA GLY A 167 2.58 -21.84 -19.25
C GLY A 167 4.00 -21.83 -19.79
N SER A 168 4.73 -20.74 -19.57
CA SER A 168 6.12 -20.55 -19.99
C SER A 168 7.05 -20.16 -18.84
N LEU A 169 8.36 -20.30 -19.05
CA LEU A 169 9.35 -19.79 -18.10
C LEU A 169 9.25 -18.27 -17.87
N ARG A 170 8.78 -17.51 -18.86
CA ARG A 170 8.49 -16.07 -18.71
C ARG A 170 7.46 -15.82 -17.64
N GLU A 171 6.34 -16.52 -17.69
CA GLU A 171 5.25 -16.37 -16.72
C GLU A 171 5.71 -16.78 -15.31
N LEU A 172 6.52 -17.83 -15.20
CA LEU A 172 7.14 -18.23 -13.94
C LEU A 172 8.07 -17.12 -13.39
N VAL A 173 8.89 -16.51 -14.25
CA VAL A 173 9.77 -15.39 -13.88
C VAL A 173 8.97 -14.18 -13.43
N GLU A 174 7.92 -13.81 -14.16
CA GLU A 174 7.06 -12.68 -13.82
C GLU A 174 6.35 -12.91 -12.48
N ALA A 175 5.84 -14.11 -12.24
CA ALA A 175 5.23 -14.47 -10.96
C ALA A 175 6.24 -14.42 -9.80
N ALA A 176 7.44 -14.96 -10.02
CA ALA A 176 8.51 -14.96 -9.02
C ALA A 176 8.97 -13.54 -8.66
N ILE A 177 9.21 -12.68 -9.65
CA ILE A 177 9.61 -11.29 -9.45
C ILE A 177 8.50 -10.51 -8.73
N THR A 178 7.24 -10.73 -9.08
CA THR A 178 6.10 -10.07 -8.44
C THR A 178 5.93 -10.52 -6.98
N GLY A 179 6.23 -11.79 -6.69
CA GLY A 179 6.16 -12.37 -5.35
C GLY A 179 7.43 -12.21 -4.50
N LEU A 180 8.44 -11.47 -4.97
CA LEU A 180 9.70 -11.31 -4.25
C LEU A 180 9.48 -10.68 -2.87
N ASN A 181 10.04 -11.31 -1.84
CA ASN A 181 10.15 -10.65 -0.54
C ASN A 181 11.19 -9.53 -0.63
N VAL A 182 10.72 -8.29 -0.64
CA VAL A 182 11.56 -7.09 -0.66
C VAL A 182 12.11 -6.70 0.72
N ASP A 183 11.64 -7.33 1.80
CA ASP A 183 12.21 -7.19 3.14
C ASP A 183 13.32 -8.23 3.35
N ASN A 184 14.48 -7.96 2.75
CA ASN A 184 15.70 -8.73 2.95
C ASN A 184 16.94 -7.82 2.94
N ASP A 185 18.05 -8.34 3.45
CA ASP A 185 19.28 -7.57 3.62
C ASP A 185 19.85 -7.07 2.28
N ALA A 186 19.75 -7.84 1.19
CA ALA A 186 20.25 -7.43 -0.11
C ALA A 186 19.51 -6.18 -0.65
N MET A 187 18.19 -6.11 -0.48
CA MET A 187 17.40 -4.92 -0.83
C MET A 187 17.69 -3.76 0.14
N ARG A 188 17.83 -4.06 1.43
CA ARG A 188 18.14 -3.05 2.46
C ARG A 188 19.52 -2.42 2.27
N ASP A 189 20.49 -3.15 1.76
CA ASP A 189 21.86 -2.69 1.55
C ASP A 189 22.12 -2.16 0.13
N ALA A 190 21.20 -2.39 -0.81
CA ALA A 190 21.36 -1.93 -2.19
C ALA A 190 21.57 -0.41 -2.30
N LEU A 191 22.65 0.00 -2.95
CA LEU A 191 22.93 1.41 -3.22
C LEU A 191 22.23 1.88 -4.50
N GLU A 192 22.06 3.20 -4.64
CA GLU A 192 21.54 3.79 -5.87
C GLU A 192 22.44 3.45 -7.07
N GLY A 193 21.84 3.10 -8.20
CA GLY A 193 22.55 2.82 -9.43
C GLY A 193 22.00 1.62 -10.20
N GLU A 194 22.83 1.07 -11.09
CA GLU A 194 22.53 -0.13 -11.84
C GLU A 194 23.42 -1.29 -11.38
N GLY A 195 22.83 -2.48 -11.26
CA GLY A 195 23.53 -3.69 -10.89
C GLY A 195 22.98 -4.93 -11.59
N GLU A 196 23.64 -6.06 -11.37
CA GLU A 196 23.05 -7.36 -11.68
C GLU A 196 22.28 -7.89 -10.47
N PHE A 197 21.27 -8.70 -10.72
CA PHE A 197 20.56 -9.42 -9.66
C PHE A 197 20.49 -10.91 -9.98
N GLU A 198 20.39 -11.69 -8.91
CA GLU A 198 20.13 -13.12 -8.94
C GLU A 198 18.98 -13.44 -7.99
N VAL A 199 17.99 -14.20 -8.47
CA VAL A 199 16.88 -14.71 -7.67
C VAL A 199 16.84 -16.23 -7.80
N GLY A 200 17.10 -16.93 -6.70
CA GLY A 200 16.94 -18.37 -6.61
C GLY A 200 15.50 -18.76 -6.30
N LEU A 201 15.00 -19.77 -7.01
CA LEU A 201 13.71 -20.40 -6.77
C LEU A 201 13.92 -21.86 -6.38
N ASP A 202 13.50 -22.22 -5.18
CA ASP A 202 13.37 -23.62 -4.78
C ASP A 202 11.94 -24.09 -5.11
N LEU A 203 11.81 -24.88 -6.16
CA LEU A 203 10.53 -25.38 -6.64
C LEU A 203 10.19 -26.76 -6.04
N MET A 204 11.09 -27.32 -5.23
CA MET A 204 10.82 -28.52 -4.43
C MET A 204 10.18 -28.19 -3.08
N ALA A 205 10.47 -27.00 -2.54
CA ALA A 205 9.89 -26.49 -1.31
C ALA A 205 8.54 -25.76 -1.51
N ALA A 206 7.96 -25.83 -2.72
CA ALA A 206 6.66 -25.23 -2.99
C ALA A 206 5.57 -25.88 -2.13
N PRO A 207 4.55 -25.13 -1.67
CA PRO A 207 3.43 -25.69 -0.92
C PRO A 207 2.74 -26.82 -1.70
N ASP A 208 2.16 -27.80 -1.00
CA ASP A 208 1.48 -28.96 -1.62
C ASP A 208 0.38 -28.58 -2.63
N ALA A 209 -0.16 -27.36 -2.53
CA ALA A 209 -1.16 -26.83 -3.45
C ALA A 209 -0.61 -26.42 -4.82
N VAL A 210 0.72 -26.29 -4.97
CA VAL A 210 1.37 -25.94 -6.24
C VAL A 210 1.85 -27.23 -6.91
N PRO A 211 1.30 -27.61 -8.08
CA PRO A 211 1.70 -28.84 -8.74
C PRO A 211 3.16 -28.75 -9.20
N PRO A 212 3.92 -29.88 -9.17
CA PRO A 212 5.29 -29.90 -9.68
C PRO A 212 5.34 -29.55 -11.18
N LEU A 213 6.32 -28.72 -11.55
CA LEU A 213 6.52 -28.25 -12.91
C LEU A 213 7.57 -29.08 -13.63
N TYR A 214 7.39 -29.23 -14.95
CA TYR A 214 8.26 -30.02 -15.82
C TYR A 214 8.67 -29.24 -17.07
N LEU A 215 9.86 -29.54 -17.58
CA LEU A 215 10.41 -28.99 -18.82
C LEU A 215 10.87 -30.12 -19.75
N ARG A 216 10.83 -29.87 -21.06
CA ARG A 216 11.59 -30.67 -22.03
C ARG A 216 13.00 -30.11 -22.15
N ARG A 217 13.97 -30.99 -22.41
CA ARG A 217 15.35 -30.54 -22.71
C ARG A 217 15.36 -29.74 -24.02
N LYS A 218 16.20 -28.71 -24.05
CA LYS A 218 16.37 -27.82 -25.21
C LYS A 218 16.61 -28.63 -26.49
N GLY A 219 15.86 -28.31 -27.55
CA GLY A 219 15.93 -28.99 -28.85
C GLY A 219 15.08 -30.26 -28.96
N SER A 220 14.30 -30.61 -27.93
CA SER A 220 13.44 -31.79 -27.95
C SER A 220 11.96 -31.42 -27.89
N VAL A 221 11.32 -31.31 -29.06
CA VAL A 221 9.88 -31.01 -29.17
C VAL A 221 9.02 -32.16 -28.65
N THR A 222 9.46 -33.41 -28.84
CA THR A 222 8.75 -34.63 -28.42
C THR A 222 9.48 -35.41 -27.32
N GLY A 223 10.52 -34.82 -26.71
CA GLY A 223 11.33 -35.48 -25.68
C GLY A 223 10.63 -35.70 -24.35
N PRO A 224 11.22 -36.50 -23.47
CA PRO A 224 10.68 -36.73 -22.13
C PRO A 224 10.61 -35.43 -21.33
N LEU A 225 9.63 -35.37 -20.43
CA LEU A 225 9.48 -34.31 -19.44
C LEU A 225 10.37 -34.60 -18.24
N HIS A 226 11.04 -33.57 -17.77
CA HIS A 226 11.91 -33.61 -16.61
C HIS A 226 11.41 -32.64 -15.56
N ARG A 227 11.29 -33.12 -14.32
CA ARG A 227 10.83 -32.29 -13.21
C ARG A 227 11.82 -31.16 -12.97
N VAL A 228 11.31 -29.95 -12.77
CA VAL A 228 12.10 -28.79 -12.39
C VAL A 228 12.32 -28.83 -10.87
N ARG A 229 13.59 -28.82 -10.45
CA ARG A 229 14.00 -28.81 -9.04
C ARG A 229 14.14 -27.38 -8.53
N SER A 230 14.89 -26.57 -9.25
CA SER A 230 15.15 -25.18 -8.90
C SER A 230 15.41 -24.35 -10.15
N ALA A 231 15.31 -23.04 -10.01
CA ALA A 231 15.69 -22.12 -11.08
C ALA A 231 16.44 -20.92 -10.51
N VAL A 232 17.30 -20.33 -11.34
CA VAL A 232 18.02 -19.10 -11.01
C VAL A 232 17.71 -18.08 -12.09
N ILE A 233 17.07 -16.98 -11.67
CA ILE A 233 16.72 -15.86 -12.54
C ILE A 233 17.85 -14.84 -12.45
N LEU A 234 18.33 -14.40 -13.61
CA LEU A 234 19.43 -13.44 -13.73
C LEU A 234 18.95 -12.24 -14.55
N GLY A 235 19.32 -11.03 -14.13
CA GLY A 235 18.92 -9.82 -14.83
C GLY A 235 19.68 -8.59 -14.38
N ARG A 236 19.18 -7.43 -14.82
CA ARG A 236 19.67 -6.12 -14.36
C ARG A 236 18.66 -5.49 -13.41
N ALA A 237 19.16 -4.88 -12.35
CA ALA A 237 18.38 -4.06 -11.45
C ALA A 237 18.78 -2.60 -11.63
N SER A 238 17.80 -1.70 -11.63
CA SER A 238 18.01 -0.28 -11.39
C SER A 238 17.41 0.07 -10.04
N VAL A 239 18.22 0.63 -9.17
CA VAL A 239 17.83 1.05 -7.82
C VAL A 239 17.84 2.57 -7.79
N LYS A 240 16.71 3.16 -7.45
CA LYS A 240 16.62 4.59 -7.14
C LYS A 240 16.42 4.75 -5.64
N VAL A 241 17.13 5.69 -5.05
CA VAL A 241 17.02 6.00 -3.63
C VAL A 241 16.70 7.48 -3.52
N ALA A 242 15.67 7.83 -2.75
CA ALA A 242 15.34 9.21 -2.50
C ALA A 242 15.18 9.46 -1.00
N PRO A 243 15.82 10.51 -0.45
CA PRO A 243 15.52 10.96 0.90
C PRO A 243 14.11 11.54 0.93
N MET A 244 13.38 11.24 1.99
CA MET A 244 12.04 11.74 2.23
C MET A 244 11.97 12.30 3.63
N ASP A 245 11.73 13.60 3.71
CA ASP A 245 11.48 14.27 4.98
C ASP A 245 10.11 13.85 5.52
N LEU A 246 10.07 13.58 6.82
CA LEU A 246 8.86 13.23 7.53
C LEU A 246 8.38 14.40 8.36
N THR A 247 7.07 14.64 8.32
CA THR A 247 6.35 15.58 9.16
C THR A 247 5.52 14.80 10.17
N SER A 248 5.81 14.97 11.45
CA SER A 248 5.01 14.43 12.54
C SER A 248 3.76 15.27 12.78
N ALA A 249 2.65 14.60 13.05
CA ALA A 249 1.37 15.22 13.32
C ALA A 249 0.49 14.31 14.18
N VAL A 250 -0.49 14.94 14.84
CA VAL A 250 -1.60 14.26 15.50
C VAL A 250 -2.91 14.81 14.95
N LEU A 251 -3.92 13.96 14.77
CA LEU A 251 -5.26 14.45 14.48
C LEU A 251 -5.87 14.96 15.79
N ARG A 252 -6.32 16.21 15.77
CA ARG A 252 -6.98 16.85 16.91
C ARG A 252 -8.38 17.26 16.52
N SER A 253 -9.31 17.17 17.47
CA SER A 253 -10.60 17.82 17.35
C SER A 253 -10.40 19.33 17.22
N ALA A 254 -10.96 19.90 16.17
CA ALA A 254 -10.99 21.34 15.96
C ALA A 254 -12.13 22.02 16.75
N ASP A 255 -12.93 21.26 17.49
CA ASP A 255 -14.04 21.75 18.30
C ASP A 255 -13.60 22.19 19.71
N HIS A 256 -12.35 21.92 20.09
CA HIS A 256 -11.79 22.22 21.41
C HIS A 256 -10.50 23.06 21.30
N ALA A 257 -10.17 23.78 22.39
CA ALA A 257 -8.98 24.62 22.48
C ALA A 257 -7.69 23.80 22.23
N ALA A 258 -6.57 24.46 21.95
CA ALA A 258 -5.27 23.83 21.64
C ALA A 258 -4.75 22.79 22.68
N SER A 259 -5.42 22.67 23.83
CA SER A 259 -5.18 21.69 24.90
C SER A 259 -6.02 20.40 24.79
N ALA A 260 -6.80 20.22 23.73
CA ALA A 260 -7.62 19.01 23.56
C ALA A 260 -6.74 17.78 23.34
N GLU A 261 -7.05 16.70 24.05
CA GLU A 261 -6.49 15.36 23.81
C GLU A 261 -6.54 15.04 22.31
N PRO A 262 -5.47 14.48 21.73
CA PRO A 262 -5.50 13.95 20.38
C PRO A 262 -6.69 13.01 20.19
N VAL A 263 -7.33 13.08 19.02
CA VAL A 263 -8.38 12.10 18.63
C VAL A 263 -7.76 10.90 17.90
N SER A 264 -6.44 10.88 17.77
CA SER A 264 -5.67 9.81 17.17
C SER A 264 -4.32 9.62 17.85
N PRO A 265 -3.69 8.44 17.72
CA PRO A 265 -2.26 8.29 17.94
C PRO A 265 -1.45 9.26 17.04
N PRO A 266 -0.22 9.61 17.44
CA PRO A 266 0.72 10.34 16.59
C PRO A 266 1.04 9.57 15.30
N TYR A 267 1.34 10.32 14.24
CA TYR A 267 1.75 9.77 12.95
C TYR A 267 2.78 10.67 12.28
N ALA A 268 3.69 10.06 11.52
CA ALA A 268 4.61 10.78 10.65
C ALA A 268 4.28 10.52 9.19
N HIS A 269 4.39 11.53 8.34
CA HIS A 269 4.13 11.37 6.91
C HIS A 269 5.12 12.13 6.05
N GLY A 270 5.38 11.61 4.85
CA GLY A 270 6.26 12.24 3.88
C GLY A 270 5.81 11.93 2.46
N ARG A 271 6.20 12.79 1.52
CA ARG A 271 6.02 12.55 0.09
C ARG A 271 7.37 12.61 -0.60
N VAL A 272 7.57 11.73 -1.56
CA VAL A 272 8.78 11.72 -2.38
C VAL A 272 8.46 11.27 -3.80
N VAL A 273 9.15 11.87 -4.78
CA VAL A 273 9.05 11.43 -6.18
C VAL A 273 10.17 10.43 -6.45
N LEU A 274 9.80 9.20 -6.82
CA LEU A 274 10.69 8.12 -7.19
C LEU A 274 10.46 7.77 -8.66
N GLY A 275 11.32 8.31 -9.53
CA GLY A 275 11.14 8.18 -10.98
C GLY A 275 9.93 9.00 -11.45
N ASP A 276 8.94 8.32 -12.02
CA ASP A 276 7.68 8.88 -12.52
C ASP A 276 6.52 8.75 -11.53
N LYS A 277 6.76 8.17 -10.35
CA LYS A 277 5.75 7.95 -9.31
C LYS A 277 6.00 8.87 -8.13
N GLU A 278 4.97 9.57 -7.68
CA GLU A 278 4.96 10.16 -6.35
C GLU A 278 4.51 9.08 -5.36
N VAL A 279 5.20 9.02 -4.22
CA VAL A 279 4.96 8.06 -3.14
C VAL A 279 4.56 8.85 -1.90
N LEU A 280 3.40 8.51 -1.34
CA LEU A 280 3.03 8.93 0.01
C LEU A 280 3.40 7.84 1.00
N PHE A 281 4.05 8.27 2.08
CA PHE A 281 4.44 7.43 3.19
C PHE A 281 3.72 7.93 4.45
N VAL A 282 3.10 7.00 5.17
CA VAL A 282 2.47 7.26 6.47
C VAL A 282 2.97 6.22 7.44
N VAL A 283 3.41 6.70 8.60
CA VAL A 283 3.93 5.93 9.72
C VAL A 283 3.03 6.16 10.91
N THR A 284 2.48 5.09 11.46
CA THR A 284 1.65 5.10 12.68
C THR A 284 2.30 4.25 13.76
N GLU A 285 2.12 4.62 15.02
CA GLU A 285 2.38 3.73 16.14
C GLU A 285 1.22 2.74 16.25
N GLY A 286 1.51 1.43 16.16
CA GLY A 286 0.50 0.40 16.34
C GLY A 286 0.25 0.07 17.82
N ASP A 287 -0.98 -0.31 18.14
CA ASP A 287 -1.36 -0.85 19.45
C ASP A 287 -0.81 -2.28 19.63
N GLY A 288 0.50 -2.39 19.89
CA GLY A 288 1.17 -3.66 20.19
C GLY A 288 2.66 -3.67 19.86
N ASP A 289 3.46 -4.02 20.86
CA ASP A 289 4.89 -4.41 20.79
C ASP A 289 5.73 -3.63 19.76
N SER A 290 5.81 -2.30 19.90
CA SER A 290 6.78 -1.45 19.20
C SER A 290 6.80 -1.62 17.67
N ARG A 291 5.67 -1.98 17.03
CA ARG A 291 5.63 -2.16 15.57
C ARG A 291 5.26 -0.86 14.87
N THR A 292 6.17 -0.40 14.03
CA THR A 292 5.95 0.69 13.09
C THR A 292 5.25 0.15 11.85
N GLN A 293 4.03 0.60 11.58
CA GLN A 293 3.34 0.26 10.33
C GLN A 293 3.73 1.24 9.23
N MET A 294 4.04 0.71 8.05
CA MET A 294 4.51 1.48 6.90
C MET A 294 3.62 1.20 5.71
N ARG A 295 2.99 2.25 5.18
CA ARG A 295 2.08 2.12 4.03
C ARG A 295 2.53 3.02 2.89
N VAL A 296 2.72 2.41 1.72
CA VAL A 296 3.18 3.05 0.48
C VAL A 296 2.03 3.05 -0.51
N LYS A 297 1.56 4.23 -0.92
CA LYS A 297 0.61 4.37 -2.04
C LYS A 297 1.25 5.21 -3.16
N PRO A 298 1.02 4.87 -4.44
CA PRO A 298 1.18 5.83 -5.51
C PRO A 298 0.30 7.03 -5.19
N ALA A 299 0.82 8.25 -5.29
CA ALA A 299 -0.01 9.42 -5.12
C ALA A 299 -1.02 9.46 -6.26
N THR A 300 -2.30 9.36 -5.90
CA THR A 300 -3.39 9.72 -6.80
C THR A 300 -3.33 11.23 -7.05
N LYS A 301 -3.45 11.60 -8.33
CA LYS A 301 -3.56 13.00 -8.75
C LYS A 301 -4.84 13.63 -8.22
#